data_AF-A0AAV7Y053-F1
#
_entry.id   AF-A0AAV7Y053-F1
#
_cell.length_a   1.000
_cell.length_b   1.000
_cell.length_c   1.000
_cell.angle_alpha   90.00
_cell.angle_beta   90.00
_cell.angle_gamma   90.00
#
_symmetry.space_group_name_H-M   'P 1'
#
loop_
_entity.id
_entity.type
_entity.pdbx_description
1 polymer ?
#
loop_
_entity_poly.entity_id
_entity_poly.type
_entity_poly.pdbx_seq_one_letter_code
_entity_poly.pdbx_strand_id
1 'polypeptide(L)'
;MGRARRRGRQRGGCGGAGAPWTLWLLLLPACLLGAARAAHWTHSAELDRNFAVFWTPGEEDITFEVQVRTLGYVGLGFSADGKMKGADMVIGWVRDGQVFFQVSVASSPRTQGSTFKKRS
;
A
#
# COMPACT_ATOMS: atom_id res chain seq x y z
N MET A 1 -91.14 -1.16 -1.88
CA MET A 1 -90.63 0.05 -2.57
C MET A 1 -90.50 1.16 -1.54
N GLY A 2 -89.38 1.91 -1.51
CA GLY A 2 -89.26 3.14 -0.73
C GLY A 2 -88.18 3.14 0.36
N ARG A 3 -87.22 4.06 0.25
CA ARG A 3 -85.95 4.20 0.98
C ARG A 3 -86.12 4.68 2.42
N ALA A 4 -85.15 4.36 3.29
CA ALA A 4 -84.73 5.26 4.37
C ALA A 4 -83.25 5.05 4.76
N ARG A 5 -82.49 6.15 4.82
CA ARG A 5 -81.10 6.26 5.28
C ARG A 5 -81.04 6.22 6.82
N ARG A 6 -79.93 5.73 7.39
CA ARG A 6 -79.11 6.55 8.32
C ARG A 6 -77.69 6.00 8.51
N ARG A 7 -76.75 6.94 8.55
CA ARG A 7 -75.33 6.83 8.86
C ARG A 7 -75.09 6.50 10.34
N GLY A 8 -73.99 5.78 10.59
CA GLY A 8 -73.13 5.95 11.75
C GLY A 8 -72.63 4.62 12.32
N ARG A 9 -71.40 4.44 12.83
CA ARG A 9 -70.17 5.25 12.90
C ARG A 9 -69.14 4.36 13.64
N GLN A 10 -67.90 4.30 13.16
CA GLN A 10 -66.63 4.00 13.90
C GLN A 10 -66.43 2.55 14.40
N ARG A 11 -65.23 1.97 14.60
CA ARG A 11 -63.79 2.31 14.73
C ARG A 11 -63.02 1.00 14.37
N GLY A 12 -61.73 0.91 14.08
CA GLY A 12 -60.61 1.82 14.22
C GLY A 12 -59.38 1.22 13.52
N GLY A 13 -58.37 2.05 13.31
CA GLY A 13 -57.11 1.64 12.73
C GLY A 13 -56.13 1.06 13.76
N CYS A 14 -55.18 0.29 13.24
CA CYS A 14 -53.78 0.20 13.66
C CYS A 14 -53.03 0.06 12.33
N GLY A 15 -52.09 0.91 11.93
CA GLY A 15 -51.02 1.50 12.72
C GLY A 15 -49.72 0.91 12.18
N GLY A 16 -49.07 1.64 11.28
CA GLY A 16 -47.69 1.49 10.79
C GLY A 16 -47.05 0.11 10.76
N ALA A 17 -47.04 -0.54 9.59
CA ALA A 17 -46.02 -1.54 9.29
C ALA A 17 -44.67 -0.83 9.05
N GLY A 18 -43.97 -0.53 10.14
CA GLY A 18 -42.60 -0.01 10.13
C GLY A 18 -41.67 -1.04 9.50
N ALA A 19 -41.27 -0.76 8.27
CA ALA A 19 -40.43 -1.59 7.42
C ALA A 19 -39.09 -1.98 8.09
N PRO A 20 -38.46 -3.10 7.69
CA PRO A 20 -37.24 -3.68 8.27
C PRO A 20 -35.94 -2.93 7.94
N TRP A 21 -35.98 -1.60 7.83
CA TRP A 21 -34.85 -0.76 7.44
C TRP A 21 -33.84 -0.50 8.58
N THR A 22 -34.22 -0.76 9.83
CA THR A 22 -33.33 -0.61 10.99
C THR A 22 -32.24 -1.70 11.06
N LEU A 23 -32.46 -2.88 10.49
CA LEU A 23 -31.43 -3.93 10.43
C LEU A 23 -30.31 -3.62 9.42
N TRP A 24 -30.60 -2.84 8.37
CA TRP A 24 -29.61 -2.42 7.37
C TRP A 24 -28.71 -1.28 7.86
N LEU A 25 -29.21 -0.43 8.77
CA LEU A 25 -28.45 0.69 9.35
C LEU A 25 -27.36 0.25 10.35
N LEU A 26 -27.44 -0.97 10.89
CA LEU A 26 -26.42 -1.53 11.80
C LEU A 26 -25.43 -2.50 11.12
N LEU A 27 -25.74 -3.01 9.92
CA LEU A 27 -24.82 -3.87 9.15
C LEU A 27 -23.83 -3.06 8.28
N LEU A 28 -24.16 -1.83 7.91
CA LEU A 28 -23.31 -0.98 7.07
C LEU A 28 -22.05 -0.39 7.77
N PRO A 29 -22.07 -0.02 9.07
CA PRO A 29 -20.85 0.44 9.75
C PRO A 29 -19.89 -0.71 10.12
N ALA A 30 -20.41 -1.94 10.30
CA ALA A 30 -19.62 -3.10 10.72
C ALA A 30 -18.70 -3.64 9.60
N CYS A 31 -19.07 -3.46 8.33
CA CYS A 31 -18.22 -3.81 7.20
C CYS A 31 -17.09 -2.80 6.92
N LEU A 32 -17.21 -1.56 7.40
CA LEU A 32 -16.20 -0.50 7.16
C LEU A 32 -15.06 -0.52 8.19
N LEU A 33 -15.17 -1.32 9.26
CA LEU A 33 -14.04 -1.69 10.12
C LEU A 33 -13.23 -2.86 9.53
N GLY A 34 -13.14 -2.95 8.20
CA GLY A 34 -12.17 -3.81 7.54
C GLY A 34 -10.78 -3.37 7.96
N ALA A 35 -10.22 -4.08 8.94
CA ALA A 35 -8.92 -3.80 9.51
C ALA A 35 -7.91 -3.54 8.39
N ALA A 36 -7.38 -2.32 8.34
CA ALA A 36 -6.19 -2.04 7.57
C ALA A 36 -5.10 -2.96 8.13
N ARG A 37 -4.83 -4.06 7.42
CA ARG A 37 -3.70 -4.94 7.73
C ARG A 37 -2.45 -4.12 7.41
N ALA A 38 -1.91 -3.44 8.40
CA ALA A 38 -0.56 -2.92 8.32
C ALA A 38 0.36 -4.11 7.99
N ALA A 39 1.30 -3.92 7.06
CA ALA A 39 2.29 -4.94 6.76
C ALA A 39 3.04 -5.28 8.05
N HIS A 40 3.08 -6.57 8.42
CA HIS A 40 3.82 -7.04 9.56
C HIS A 40 5.21 -7.47 9.08
N TRP A 41 6.23 -6.72 9.47
CA TRP A 41 7.62 -6.97 9.10
C TRP A 41 8.29 -7.90 10.12
N THR A 42 8.90 -9.00 9.64
CA THR A 42 9.57 -9.97 10.53
C THR A 42 10.95 -9.50 10.96
N HIS A 43 11.63 -8.72 10.12
CA HIS A 43 12.96 -8.20 10.38
C HIS A 43 13.05 -6.72 10.06
N SER A 44 14.00 -6.05 10.72
CA SER A 44 14.35 -4.66 10.45
C SER A 44 15.84 -4.40 10.69
N ALA A 45 16.36 -3.39 9.99
CA ALA A 45 17.69 -2.84 10.19
C ALA A 45 17.63 -1.32 10.00
N GLU A 46 18.14 -0.58 10.98
CA GLU A 46 18.38 0.86 10.84
C GLU A 46 19.82 1.07 10.41
N LEU A 47 20.02 1.58 9.20
CA LEU A 47 21.36 1.94 8.69
C LEU A 47 21.77 3.30 9.26
N ASP A 48 20.83 4.24 9.36
CA ASP A 48 20.99 5.53 10.04
C ASP A 48 19.62 6.07 10.51
N ARG A 49 19.60 7.27 11.12
CA ARG A 49 18.37 7.91 11.65
C ARG A 49 17.30 8.22 10.60
N ASN A 50 17.69 8.24 9.33
CA ASN A 50 16.86 8.56 8.16
C ASN A 50 16.74 7.38 7.21
N PHE A 51 17.30 6.21 7.53
CA PHE A 51 17.38 5.06 6.65
C PHE A 51 17.06 3.79 7.44
N ALA A 52 15.85 3.29 7.25
CA ALA A 52 15.40 2.02 7.79
C ALA A 52 15.03 1.05 6.66
N VAL A 53 15.37 -0.22 6.86
CA VAL A 53 15.01 -1.31 5.97
C VAL A 53 14.24 -2.34 6.78
N PHE A 54 13.10 -2.78 6.24
CA PHE A 54 12.27 -3.83 6.81
C PHE A 54 12.15 -4.95 5.80
N TRP A 55 12.10 -6.20 6.26
CA TRP A 55 11.88 -7.31 5.35
C TRP A 55 11.17 -8.49 6.01
N THR A 56 10.44 -9.22 5.17
CA THR A 56 9.80 -10.48 5.54
C THR A 56 10.10 -11.51 4.45
N PRO A 57 10.77 -12.62 4.78
CA PRO A 57 10.91 -13.75 3.88
C PRO A 57 9.54 -14.41 3.64
N GLY A 58 9.20 -14.61 2.36
CA GLY A 58 8.14 -15.49 1.90
C GLY A 58 8.67 -16.90 1.64
N GLU A 59 7.89 -17.70 0.90
CA GLU A 59 8.30 -19.07 0.53
C GLU A 59 9.35 -19.09 -0.58
N GLU A 60 9.20 -18.22 -1.58
CA GLU A 60 10.10 -18.16 -2.76
C GLU A 60 10.77 -16.79 -2.94
N ASP A 61 10.24 -15.76 -2.29
CA ASP A 61 10.67 -14.37 -2.42
C ASP A 61 10.90 -13.71 -1.07
N ILE A 62 11.55 -12.55 -1.07
CA ILE A 62 11.69 -11.71 0.12
C ILE A 62 11.12 -10.34 -0.23
N THR A 63 10.16 -9.89 0.56
CA THR A 63 9.59 -8.54 0.42
C THR A 63 10.37 -7.57 1.29
N PHE A 64 10.84 -6.47 0.69
CA PHE A 64 11.55 -5.39 1.36
C PHE A 64 10.74 -4.09 1.34
N GLU A 65 10.75 -3.38 2.46
CA GLU A 65 10.34 -1.97 2.54
C GLU A 65 11.55 -1.12 2.95
N VAL A 66 11.84 -0.10 2.16
CA VAL A 66 12.97 0.81 2.38
C VAL A 66 12.39 2.20 2.66
N GLN A 67 12.56 2.67 3.89
CA GLN A 67 12.13 3.99 4.31
C GLN A 67 13.33 4.92 4.41
N VAL A 68 13.44 5.87 3.49
CA VAL A 68 14.57 6.81 3.44
C VAL A 68 14.10 8.25 3.30
N ARG A 69 14.67 9.13 4.11
CA ARG A 69 14.48 10.59 3.98
C ARG A 69 15.66 11.20 3.23
N THR A 70 15.58 11.24 1.89
CA THR A 70 16.59 11.87 1.03
C THR A 70 15.94 12.67 -0.11
N LEU A 71 16.66 13.66 -0.65
CA LEU A 71 16.27 14.43 -1.84
C LEU A 71 16.80 13.81 -3.15
N GLY A 72 17.62 12.76 -3.05
CA GLY A 72 18.32 12.16 -4.17
C GLY A 72 17.88 10.72 -4.47
N TYR A 73 18.87 9.90 -4.82
CA TYR A 73 18.70 8.50 -5.15
C TYR A 73 18.99 7.63 -3.92
N VAL A 74 18.31 6.50 -3.84
CA VAL A 74 18.56 5.44 -2.85
C VAL A 74 19.02 4.19 -3.58
N GLY A 75 20.07 3.53 -3.09
CA GLY A 75 20.54 2.26 -3.60
C GLY A 75 20.58 1.21 -2.51
N LEU A 76 20.02 0.03 -2.78
CA LEU A 76 20.12 -1.16 -1.93
C LEU A 76 20.84 -2.25 -2.73
N GLY A 77 21.79 -2.95 -2.09
CA GLY A 77 22.61 -3.96 -2.75
C GLY A 77 22.76 -5.23 -1.91
N PHE A 78 22.70 -6.38 -2.57
CA PHE A 78 22.92 -7.69 -1.97
C PHE A 78 24.26 -8.25 -2.43
N SER A 79 25.10 -8.66 -1.49
CA SER A 79 26.41 -9.25 -1.77
C SER A 79 26.71 -10.35 -0.76
N ALA A 80 27.44 -11.37 -1.18
CA ALA A 80 27.82 -12.48 -0.31
C ALA A 80 28.86 -12.05 0.75
N ASP A 81 29.69 -11.06 0.45
CA ASP A 81 30.80 -10.61 1.30
C ASP A 81 30.58 -9.22 1.92
N GLY A 82 29.39 -8.64 1.74
CA GLY A 82 29.05 -7.31 2.22
C GLY A 82 29.70 -6.16 1.43
N LYS A 83 30.41 -6.44 0.33
CA LYS A 83 31.00 -5.40 -0.51
C LYS A 83 30.06 -5.01 -1.64
N MET A 84 30.14 -3.75 -2.05
CA MET A 84 29.41 -3.28 -3.23
C MET A 84 29.87 -3.94 -4.53
N LYS A 85 31.13 -4.39 -4.62
CA LYS A 85 31.66 -4.98 -5.86
C LYS A 85 31.05 -6.35 -6.09
N GLY A 86 30.41 -6.52 -7.24
CA GLY A 86 29.69 -7.74 -7.60
C GLY A 86 28.34 -7.88 -6.91
N ALA A 87 27.87 -6.83 -6.23
CA ALA A 87 26.56 -6.83 -5.60
C ALA A 87 25.45 -6.71 -6.65
N ASP A 88 24.33 -7.39 -6.39
CA ASP A 88 23.08 -7.19 -7.10
C ASP A 88 22.38 -5.97 -6.50
N MET A 89 22.25 -4.91 -7.29
CA MET A 89 21.82 -3.60 -6.84
C MET A 89 20.42 -3.26 -7.38
N VAL A 90 19.62 -2.63 -6.53
CA VAL A 90 18.41 -1.91 -6.89
C VAL A 90 18.60 -0.44 -6.55
N ILE A 91 18.38 0.45 -7.51
CA ILE A 91 18.47 1.90 -7.32
C ILE A 91 17.10 2.50 -7.57
N GLY A 92 16.61 3.32 -6.65
CA GLY A 92 15.33 4.01 -6.74
C GLY A 92 15.44 5.52 -6.52
N TRP A 93 14.55 6.28 -7.13
CA TRP A 93 14.43 7.73 -6.94
C TRP A 93 13.02 8.21 -7.18
N VAL A 94 12.72 9.41 -6.67
CA VAL A 94 11.46 10.10 -6.91
C VAL A 94 11.71 11.25 -7.86
N ARG A 95 10.91 11.34 -8.91
CA ARG A 95 10.89 12.47 -9.83
C ARG A 95 9.45 12.86 -10.11
N ASP A 96 9.12 14.12 -9.88
CA ASP A 96 7.78 14.68 -10.12
C ASP A 96 6.65 13.88 -9.42
N GLY A 97 6.92 13.41 -8.19
CA GLY A 97 5.99 12.61 -7.39
C GLY A 97 5.86 11.14 -7.84
N GLN A 98 6.57 10.73 -8.89
CA GLN A 98 6.59 9.37 -9.40
C GLN A 98 7.86 8.64 -8.94
N VAL A 99 7.70 7.38 -8.54
CA VAL A 99 8.80 6.52 -8.12
C VAL A 99 9.34 5.76 -9.33
N PHE A 100 10.66 5.79 -9.49
CA PHE A 100 11.40 5.05 -10.51
C PHE A 100 12.38 4.11 -9.83
N PHE A 101 12.64 2.96 -10.45
CA PHE A 101 13.66 2.03 -9.99
C PHE A 101 14.37 1.33 -11.16
N GLN A 102 15.61 0.92 -10.93
CA GLN A 102 16.43 0.16 -11.86
C GLN A 102 17.20 -0.93 -11.10
N VAL A 103 17.27 -2.12 -11.70
CA VAL A 103 18.12 -3.22 -11.22
C VAL A 103 19.42 -3.24 -12.02
N SER A 104 20.56 -3.44 -11.35
CA SER A 104 21.88 -3.48 -11.98
C SER A 104 22.86 -4.34 -11.18
N VAL A 105 23.91 -4.85 -11.81
CA VAL A 105 25.02 -5.50 -11.11
C VAL A 105 26.13 -4.48 -10.94
N ALA A 106 26.60 -4.29 -9.70
CA ALA A 106 27.70 -3.37 -9.40
C ALA A 106 29.03 -3.95 -9.90
N SER A 107 29.40 -3.64 -11.14
CA SER A 107 30.73 -3.99 -11.65
C SER A 107 31.80 -3.05 -11.07
N SER A 108 32.99 -3.60 -10.79
CA SER A 108 34.21 -2.80 -10.57
C SER A 108 34.38 -1.78 -11.71
N PRO A 109 35.00 -0.59 -11.48
CA PRO A 109 35.39 0.28 -12.57
C PRO A 109 36.12 -0.56 -13.60
N ARG A 110 35.51 -0.70 -14.77
CA ARG A 110 36.20 -1.29 -15.91
C ARG A 110 37.40 -0.38 -16.10
N THR A 111 38.62 -0.89 -15.97
CA THR A 111 39.81 -0.16 -16.40
C THR A 111 39.60 0.17 -17.87
N GLN A 112 39.02 1.33 -18.13
CA GLN A 112 38.56 1.74 -19.44
C GLN A 112 39.79 2.26 -20.16
N GLY A 113 40.56 1.33 -20.73
CA GLY A 113 41.54 1.62 -21.78
C GLY A 113 40.85 2.02 -23.09
N SER A 114 39.90 2.95 -23.05
CA SER A 114 39.33 3.55 -24.26
C SER A 114 39.25 5.05 -24.09
N THR A 115 40.30 5.71 -24.57
CA THR A 115 40.49 7.14 -24.73
C THR A 115 39.21 7.86 -25.18
N PHE A 116 38.56 8.58 -24.27
CA PHE A 116 37.54 9.56 -24.65
C PHE A 116 38.25 10.79 -25.22
N LYS A 117 38.46 10.82 -26.54
CA LYS A 117 39.00 11.98 -27.23
C LYS A 117 37.87 12.99 -27.41
N LYS A 118 37.83 14.01 -26.54
CA LYS A 118 36.97 15.18 -26.70
C LYS A 118 37.35 15.84 -28.03
N ARG A 119 36.48 15.74 -29.03
CA ARG A 119 36.62 16.49 -30.28
C ARG A 119 36.17 17.91 -29.95
N SER A 120 37.15 18.82 -29.93
CA SER A 120 36.91 20.27 -29.95
C SER A 120 36.38 20.70 -31.31
#